data_AF-A0A9E5CHN7-F1
#
_entry.id   AF-A0A9E5CHN7-F1
#
_cell.length_a   1.000
_cell.length_b   1.000
_cell.length_c   1.000
_cell.angle_alpha   90.00
_cell.angle_beta   90.00
_cell.angle_gamma   90.00
#
_symmetry.space_group_name_H-M   'P 1'
#
loop_
_entity.id
_entity.type
_entity.pdbx_description
1 polymer ?
#
loop_
_entity_poly.entity_id
_entity_poly.type
_entity_poly.pdbx_seq_one_letter_code
_entity_poly.pdbx_strand_id
1 'polypeptide(L)'
;EIFLRVTGITTPVDKKAFLNLVATWEVRNGAEIAARKETGRVFSDIKRARSMLLRALPDMFHYIDDPHISTTTNGLEGYFSRLKSHYRQHRGLSPPKATKLLRLVLLLHTQVNHTFLAIKPRMTGARHGHPTPAQGSGR
;
A
#
# COMPACT_ATOMS: atom_id res chain seq x y z
N GLU A 1 -20.01 -6.76 -4.23
CA GLU A 1 -19.50 -5.89 -5.32
C GLU A 1 -18.67 -4.69 -4.86
N ILE A 2 -19.11 -3.88 -3.89
CA ILE A 2 -18.44 -2.60 -3.49
C ILE A 2 -16.92 -2.74 -3.31
N PHE A 3 -16.48 -3.73 -2.53
CA PHE A 3 -15.06 -3.93 -2.22
C PHE A 3 -14.20 -4.36 -3.41
N LEU A 4 -14.77 -5.04 -4.40
CA LEU A 4 -14.04 -5.45 -5.60
C LEU A 4 -13.68 -4.24 -6.49
N ARG A 5 -14.38 -3.11 -6.33
CA ARG A 5 -14.12 -1.90 -7.09
C ARG A 5 -12.97 -1.07 -6.50
N VAL A 6 -12.60 -1.29 -5.23
CA VAL A 6 -11.58 -0.50 -4.53
C VAL A 6 -10.22 -0.58 -5.24
N THR A 7 -9.85 -1.75 -5.76
CA THR A 7 -8.56 -1.98 -6.42
C THR A 7 -8.42 -1.29 -7.77
N GLY A 8 -9.54 -0.85 -8.38
CA GLY A 8 -9.55 -0.16 -9.67
C GLY A 8 -9.62 1.36 -9.56
N ILE A 9 -9.67 1.93 -8.35
CA ILE A 9 -9.78 3.38 -8.16
C ILE A 9 -8.41 4.00 -8.38
N THR A 10 -8.26 4.78 -9.45
CA THR A 10 -6.99 5.46 -9.76
C THR A 10 -7.19 6.94 -10.05
N THR A 11 -8.41 7.36 -10.34
CA THR A 11 -8.73 8.75 -10.66
C THR A 11 -9.59 9.42 -9.58
N PRO A 12 -9.56 10.76 -9.46
CA PRO A 12 -10.48 11.49 -8.58
C PRO A 12 -11.96 11.24 -8.90
N VAL A 13 -12.27 10.95 -10.17
CA VAL A 13 -13.63 10.61 -10.62
C VAL A 13 -14.06 9.26 -10.03
N ASP A 14 -13.20 8.25 -10.10
CA ASP A 14 -13.45 6.93 -9.51
C ASP A 14 -13.60 7.02 -7.99
N LYS A 15 -12.74 7.82 -7.33
CA LYS A 15 -12.84 8.11 -5.88
C LYS A 15 -14.22 8.67 -5.56
N LYS A 16 -14.68 9.69 -6.29
CA LYS A 16 -15.99 10.31 -6.05
C LYS A 16 -17.15 9.32 -6.29
N ALA A 17 -17.08 8.55 -7.37
CA ALA A 17 -18.09 7.54 -7.68
C ALA A 17 -18.18 6.46 -6.59
N PHE A 18 -17.03 6.01 -6.09
CA PHE A 18 -16.95 5.04 -5.00
C PHE A 18 -17.53 5.60 -3.69
N LEU A 19 -17.17 6.83 -3.31
CA LEU A 19 -17.69 7.47 -2.10
C LEU A 19 -19.21 7.60 -2.13
N ASN A 20 -19.79 8.00 -3.27
CA ASN A 20 -21.24 8.08 -3.45
C ASN A 20 -21.92 6.71 -3.33
N LEU A 21 -21.28 5.67 -3.87
CA LEU A 21 -21.77 4.30 -3.79
C LEU A 21 -21.72 3.76 -2.36
N VAL A 22 -20.66 4.05 -1.59
CA VAL A 22 -20.59 3.71 -0.16
C VAL A 22 -21.63 4.49 0.64
N ALA A 23 -21.81 5.79 0.38
CA ALA A 23 -22.83 6.59 1.04
C ALA A 23 -24.24 6.05 0.79
N THR A 24 -24.54 5.68 -0.46
CA THR A 24 -25.83 5.07 -0.84
C THR A 24 -26.04 3.73 -0.13
N TRP A 25 -25.00 2.89 -0.05
CA TRP A 25 -25.06 1.64 0.69
C TRP A 25 -25.28 1.84 2.19
N GLU A 26 -24.62 2.84 2.77
CA GLU A 26 -24.72 3.18 4.19
C GLU A 26 -26.13 3.69 4.55
N VAL A 27 -26.74 4.54 3.70
CA VAL A 27 -28.13 4.97 3.86
C VAL A 27 -29.09 3.77 3.86
N ARG A 28 -28.85 2.80 2.97
CA ARG A 28 -29.73 1.62 2.82
C ARG A 28 -29.59 0.60 3.94
N ASN A 29 -28.37 0.35 4.42
CA ASN A 29 -28.07 -0.81 5.27
C ASN A 29 -27.54 -0.43 6.67
N GLY A 30 -27.06 0.80 6.85
CA GLY A 30 -26.33 1.23 8.04
C GLY A 30 -27.14 1.12 9.32
N ALA A 31 -28.39 1.57 9.29
CA ALA A 31 -29.31 1.51 10.44
C ALA A 31 -29.59 0.07 10.87
N GLU A 32 -29.86 -0.83 9.92
CA GLU A 32 -30.12 -2.25 10.20
C GLU A 32 -28.89 -2.95 10.79
N ILE A 33 -27.71 -2.70 10.20
CA ILE A 33 -26.45 -3.26 10.67
C ILE A 33 -26.14 -2.75 12.09
N ALA A 34 -26.37 -1.47 12.37
CA ALA A 34 -26.12 -0.89 13.69
C ALA A 34 -27.06 -1.44 14.77
N ALA A 35 -28.36 -1.52 14.46
CA ALA A 35 -29.41 -1.92 15.40
C ALA A 35 -29.40 -3.41 15.74
N ARG A 36 -28.88 -4.28 14.86
CA ARG A 36 -28.80 -5.73 15.12
C ARG A 36 -27.91 -6.05 16.31
N LYS A 37 -28.36 -6.95 17.20
CA LYS A 37 -27.51 -7.50 18.27
C LYS A 37 -26.39 -8.34 17.66
N GLU A 38 -25.20 -8.27 18.25
CA GLU A 38 -24.06 -9.09 17.83
C GLU A 38 -24.29 -10.54 18.30
N THR A 39 -25.03 -11.32 17.52
CA THR A 39 -25.28 -12.73 17.81
C THR A 39 -24.19 -13.58 17.17
N GLY A 40 -23.04 -13.71 17.84
CA GLY A 40 -21.92 -14.54 17.38
C GLY A 40 -20.90 -13.81 16.51
N ARG A 41 -19.82 -14.53 16.17
CA ARG A 41 -18.59 -13.98 15.55
C ARG A 41 -18.84 -13.26 14.23
N VAL A 42 -19.66 -13.85 13.35
CA VAL A 42 -19.93 -13.33 11.99
C VAL A 42 -20.53 -11.92 12.03
N PHE A 43 -21.50 -11.67 12.92
CA PHE A 43 -22.14 -10.34 12.99
C PHE A 43 -21.26 -9.29 13.65
N SER A 44 -20.44 -9.69 14.62
CA SER A 44 -19.39 -8.81 15.18
C SER A 44 -18.40 -8.39 14.09
N ASP A 45 -18.02 -9.31 13.20
CA ASP A 45 -17.12 -9.02 12.08
C ASP A 45 -17.75 -8.05 11.05
N ILE A 46 -19.06 -8.12 10.79
CA ILE A 46 -19.75 -7.18 9.87
C ILE A 46 -19.73 -5.74 10.43
N LYS A 47 -20.10 -5.56 11.71
CA LYS A 47 -20.06 -4.23 12.35
C LYS A 47 -18.66 -3.66 12.41
N ARG A 48 -17.67 -4.52 12.69
CA ARG A 48 -16.25 -4.14 12.71
C ARG A 48 -15.78 -3.74 11.32
N ALA A 49 -16.06 -4.54 10.29
CA ALA A 49 -15.68 -4.24 8.91
C ALA A 49 -16.28 -2.92 8.42
N ARG A 50 -17.57 -2.67 8.69
CA ARG A 50 -18.23 -1.39 8.40
C ARG A 50 -17.50 -0.25 9.10
N SER A 51 -17.25 -0.38 10.41
CA SER A 51 -16.59 0.67 11.20
C SER A 51 -15.17 0.96 10.71
N MET A 52 -14.42 -0.07 10.33
CA MET A 52 -13.09 0.07 9.74
C MET A 52 -13.13 0.78 8.39
N LEU A 53 -14.06 0.40 7.51
CA LEU A 53 -14.23 1.05 6.21
C LEU A 53 -14.53 2.54 6.37
N LEU A 54 -15.56 2.89 7.15
CA LEU A 54 -15.99 4.29 7.33
C LEU A 54 -14.87 5.16 7.92
N ARG A 55 -14.09 4.60 8.86
CA ARG A 55 -12.93 5.30 9.44
C ARG A 55 -11.77 5.47 8.46
N ALA A 56 -11.61 4.54 7.52
CA ALA A 56 -10.53 4.60 6.53
C ALA A 56 -10.84 5.56 5.37
N LEU A 57 -12.11 5.80 5.02
CA LEU A 57 -12.52 6.61 3.86
C LEU A 57 -11.80 7.96 3.70
N PRO A 58 -11.55 8.75 4.77
CA PRO A 58 -10.86 10.04 4.63
C PRO A 58 -9.43 9.90 4.07
N ASP A 59 -8.74 8.83 4.44
CA ASP A 59 -7.32 8.63 4.15
C ASP A 59 -7.04 7.55 3.09
N MET A 60 -8.07 6.80 2.67
CA MET A 60 -7.91 5.62 1.82
C MET A 60 -7.36 5.92 0.42
N PHE A 61 -7.45 7.17 -0.05
CA PHE A 61 -7.17 7.56 -1.43
C PHE A 61 -6.05 8.60 -1.58
N HIS A 62 -5.17 8.76 -0.58
CA HIS A 62 -4.06 9.74 -0.66
C HIS A 62 -3.11 9.49 -1.83
N TYR A 63 -2.99 8.24 -2.31
CA TYR A 63 -2.20 7.88 -3.49
C TYR A 63 -2.68 8.51 -4.81
N ILE A 64 -3.92 9.01 -4.87
CA ILE A 64 -4.45 9.71 -6.05
C ILE A 64 -3.85 11.11 -6.14
N ASP A 65 -3.63 11.74 -4.99
CA ASP A 65 -3.19 13.13 -4.89
C ASP A 65 -1.66 13.24 -4.70
N ASP A 66 -1.03 12.23 -4.09
CA ASP A 66 0.43 12.17 -3.87
C ASP A 66 1.08 10.95 -4.58
N PRO A 67 1.86 11.18 -5.65
CA PRO A 67 2.59 10.13 -6.37
C PRO A 67 3.64 9.37 -5.54
N HIS A 68 4.05 9.89 -4.39
CA HIS A 68 5.00 9.21 -3.50
C HIS A 68 4.32 8.09 -2.69
N ILE A 69 2.99 8.08 -2.64
CA ILE A 69 2.22 7.04 -1.98
C ILE A 69 1.84 5.99 -3.04
N SER A 70 2.32 4.75 -2.84
CA SER A 70 2.02 3.63 -3.73
C SER A 70 0.53 3.26 -3.68
N THR A 71 -0.04 2.98 -4.84
CA THR A 71 -1.40 2.43 -5.02
C THR A 71 -1.54 0.99 -4.53
N THR A 72 -0.41 0.27 -4.39
CA THR A 72 -0.36 -1.13 -3.98
C THR A 72 0.41 -1.31 -2.67
N THR A 73 0.06 -2.34 -1.91
CA THR A 73 0.73 -2.75 -0.67
C THR A 73 1.94 -3.64 -0.91
N ASN A 74 2.31 -3.96 -2.17
CA ASN A 74 3.37 -4.91 -2.53
C ASN A 74 4.70 -4.62 -1.81
N GLY A 75 5.11 -3.36 -1.74
CA GLY A 75 6.33 -2.96 -1.03
C GLY A 75 6.25 -3.23 0.47
N LEU A 76 5.10 -2.92 1.08
CA LEU A 76 4.83 -3.11 2.51
C LEU A 76 4.73 -4.60 2.86
N GLU A 77 4.03 -5.38 2.03
CA GLU A 77 3.89 -6.83 2.19
C GLU A 77 5.23 -7.55 2.01
N GLY A 78 6.02 -7.16 1.01
CA GLY A 78 7.37 -7.69 0.82
C GLY A 78 8.29 -7.37 1.99
N TYR A 79 8.19 -6.16 2.55
CA TYR A 79 8.91 -5.79 3.77
C TYR A 79 8.50 -6.65 4.98
N PHE A 80 7.21 -6.71 5.31
CA PHE A 80 6.75 -7.50 6.45
C PHE A 80 6.93 -9.00 6.26
N SER A 81 6.92 -9.51 5.03
CA SER A 81 7.22 -10.91 4.73
C SER A 81 8.67 -11.26 5.06
N ARG A 82 9.62 -10.39 4.69
CA ARG A 82 11.03 -10.51 5.09
C ARG A 82 11.19 -10.42 6.60
N LEU A 83 10.55 -9.46 7.25
CA LEU A 83 10.58 -9.32 8.71
C LEU A 83 10.06 -10.57 9.42
N LYS A 84 8.92 -11.11 8.97
CA LYS A 84 8.34 -12.35 9.49
C LYS A 84 9.27 -13.55 9.26
N SER A 85 9.97 -13.61 8.13
CA SER A 85 10.95 -14.67 7.85
C SER A 85 12.10 -14.64 8.86
N HIS A 86 12.71 -13.48 9.09
CA HIS A 86 13.76 -13.31 10.09
C HIS A 86 13.26 -13.67 11.50
N TYR A 87 12.07 -13.20 11.88
CA TYR A 87 11.48 -13.58 13.16
C TYR A 87 11.28 -15.11 13.28
N ARG A 88 10.81 -15.76 12.20
CA ARG A 88 10.59 -17.22 12.15
C ARG A 88 11.87 -18.02 12.36
N GLN A 89 12.99 -17.56 11.80
CA GLN A 89 14.31 -18.17 11.99
C GLN A 89 14.76 -18.15 13.47
N HIS A 90 14.23 -17.21 14.26
CA HIS A 90 14.60 -17.01 15.66
C HIS A 90 13.47 -17.34 16.66
N ARG A 91 12.52 -18.22 16.28
CA ARG A 91 11.37 -18.62 17.11
C ARG A 91 11.73 -19.26 18.46
N GLY A 92 12.96 -19.73 18.64
CA GLY A 92 13.46 -20.25 19.92
C GLY A 92 13.87 -19.17 20.93
N LEU A 93 13.76 -17.88 20.59
CA LEU A 93 14.08 -16.79 21.51
C LEU A 93 12.98 -16.60 22.54
N SER A 94 13.38 -16.38 23.81
CA SER A 94 12.45 -15.93 24.84
C SER A 94 11.84 -14.58 24.46
N PRO A 95 10.61 -14.26 24.91
CA PRO A 95 9.89 -13.04 24.51
C PRO A 95 10.71 -11.73 24.61
N PRO A 96 11.53 -11.49 25.66
CA PRO A 96 12.37 -10.30 25.74
C PRO A 96 13.43 -10.22 24.63
N LYS A 97 14.03 -11.36 24.28
CA LYS A 97 15.05 -11.45 23.22
C LYS A 97 14.42 -11.30 21.85
N ALA A 98 13.22 -11.83 21.65
CA ALA A 98 12.43 -11.66 20.44
C ALA A 98 12.06 -10.19 20.18
N THR A 99 11.62 -9.45 21.21
CA THR A 99 11.36 -8.00 21.11
C THR A 99 12.62 -7.21 20.79
N LYS A 100 13.76 -7.57 21.40
CA LYS A 100 15.05 -6.92 21.10
C LYS A 100 15.48 -7.16 19.65
N LEU A 101 15.30 -8.38 19.13
CA LEU A 101 15.55 -8.72 17.73
C LEU A 101 14.65 -7.94 16.77
N LEU A 102 13.34 -7.90 17.04
CA LEU A 102 12.38 -7.09 16.26
C LEU A 102 12.82 -5.62 16.23
N ARG A 103 13.19 -5.05 17.39
CA ARG A 103 13.67 -3.67 17.48
C ARG A 103 14.97 -3.45 16.69
N LEU A 104 15.92 -4.39 16.76
CA LEU A 104 17.18 -4.32 16.02
C LEU A 104 16.95 -4.38 14.50
N VAL A 105 16.09 -5.28 14.03
CA VAL A 105 15.76 -5.40 12.60
C VAL A 105 15.04 -4.15 12.08
N LEU A 106 14.09 -3.61 12.86
CA LEU A 106 13.40 -2.36 12.51
C LEU A 106 14.39 -1.18 12.44
N LEU A 107 15.30 -1.05 13.42
CA LEU A 107 16.31 0.02 13.47
C LEU A 107 17.35 -0.08 12.34
N LEU A 108 17.83 -1.28 12.03
CA LEU A 108 18.79 -1.46 10.93
C LEU A 108 18.16 -1.14 9.58
N HIS A 109 16.89 -1.50 9.37
CA HIS A 109 16.21 -1.21 8.12
C HIS A 109 15.83 0.27 7.96
N THR A 110 15.53 0.99 9.05
CA THR A 110 15.31 2.45 8.96
C THR A 110 16.59 3.23 8.67
N GLN A 111 17.74 2.79 9.21
CA GLN A 111 19.04 3.41 8.95
C GLN A 111 19.52 3.18 7.50
N VAL A 112 19.38 1.97 6.96
CA VAL A 112 19.78 1.66 5.57
C VAL A 112 18.97 2.45 4.53
N ASN A 113 17.69 2.75 4.79
CA ASN A 113 16.87 3.55 3.87
C ASN A 113 17.27 5.03 3.83
N HIS A 114 17.76 5.59 4.95
CA HIS A 114 18.27 6.96 4.97
C HIS A 114 19.59 7.11 4.20
N THR A 115 20.42 6.07 4.18
CA THR A 115 21.67 6.03 3.38
C THR A 115 21.40 5.81 1.89
N PHE A 116 20.37 5.04 1.53
CA PHE A 116 20.04 4.76 0.13
C PHE A 116 19.43 5.98 -0.61
N LEU A 117 18.72 6.86 0.10
CA LEU A 117 18.22 8.13 -0.46
C LEU A 117 19.33 9.18 -0.65
N ALA A 118 20.47 9.06 0.05
CA ALA A 118 21.62 9.95 -0.09
C ALA A 118 22.56 9.57 -1.26
N ILE A 119 22.40 8.38 -1.84
CA ILE A 119 23.26 7.86 -2.93
C ILE A 119 22.39 7.60 -4.19
N LYS A 120 21.71 8.65 -4.68
CA LYS A 120 21.33 8.69 -6.10
C LYS A 120 22.32 9.59 -6.84
N PRO A 121 23.26 9.06 -7.63
CA PRO A 121 24.08 9.90 -8.49
C PRO A 121 23.18 10.58 -9.53
N ARG A 122 23.35 11.90 -9.64
CA ARG A 122 22.79 12.76 -10.67
C ARG A 122 23.35 12.31 -12.03
N MET A 123 22.63 11.43 -12.73
CA MET A 123 22.90 11.21 -14.15
C MET A 123 22.30 12.36 -14.96
N THR A 124 23.10 13.42 -15.07
CA THR A 124 23.02 14.43 -16.12
C THR A 124 23.96 14.05 -17.26
N GLY A 125 23.49 14.13 -18.51
CA GLY A 125 24.28 14.01 -19.74
C GLY A 125 23.99 12.70 -20.49
N ALA A 126 23.88 12.65 -21.81
CA ALA A 126 23.96 13.66 -22.86
C ALA A 126 23.27 13.03 -24.10
N ARG A 127 22.44 13.81 -24.82
CA ARG A 127 21.95 13.40 -26.14
C ARG A 127 23.13 13.45 -27.11
N HIS A 128 23.69 12.30 -27.48
CA HIS A 128 24.58 12.22 -28.64
C HIS A 128 23.77 11.97 -29.90
N GLY A 129 23.92 12.90 -30.85
CA GLY A 129 23.32 12.84 -32.17
C GLY A 129 23.83 11.65 -32.98
N HIS A 130 22.93 11.09 -33.77
CA HIS A 130 23.20 10.07 -34.77
C HIS A 130 23.76 10.76 -36.03
N PRO A 131 24.93 10.36 -36.57
CA PRO A 131 25.33 10.78 -37.90
C PRO A 131 24.75 9.81 -38.95
N THR A 132 24.19 10.40 -40.01
CA THR A 132 23.80 9.75 -41.27
C THR A 132 25.03 9.25 -42.01
N PRO A 133 25.06 8.03 -42.59
CA PRO A 133 26.06 7.66 -43.58
C PRO A 133 25.51 7.91 -44.99
N ALA A 134 26.25 8.70 -45.77
CA ALA A 134 26.08 8.85 -47.21
C ALA A 134 27.13 8.01 -47.95
N GLN A 135 26.63 7.26 -48.94
CA GLN A 135 27.29 6.79 -50.18
C GLN A 135 28.43 5.75 -50.09
N GLY A 136 28.19 4.61 -50.73
CA GLY A 136 29.19 3.71 -51.31
C GLY A 136 28.81 3.39 -52.75
N SER A 137 29.62 3.87 -53.69
CA SER A 137 29.55 3.65 -55.13
C SER A 137 30.16 2.29 -55.51
N GLY A 138 29.57 1.61 -56.51
CA GLY A 138 30.32 0.84 -57.50
C GLY A 138 30.14 -0.68 -57.48
N ARG A 139 29.24 -1.19 -58.31
CA ARG A 139 29.57 -1.84 -59.59
C ARG A 139 28.29 -2.12 -60.39
#